data_AF-A0A3S3N6V4-F1
#
_entry.id   AF-A0A3S3N6V4-F1
#
_cell.length_a   1.000
_cell.length_b   1.000
_cell.length_c   1.000
_cell.angle_alpha   90.00
_cell.angle_beta   90.00
_cell.angle_gamma   90.00
#
_symmetry.space_group_name_H-M   'P 1'
#
loop_
_entity.id
_entity.type
_entity.pdbx_description
1 polymer ?
#
loop_
_entity_poly.entity_id
_entity_poly.type
_entity_poly.pdbx_seq_one_letter_code
_entity_poly.pdbx_strand_id
1 'polypeptide(L)'
;MGEKGKVCVTGAGGYVASWLVKFLLSKEYIVHGTVREPADEKNAHLMKLDKAADKLQLFKASLQDYGSLLAAIKGCSGVFHVACPVPSGPTELVEPAVVGTQNVLRACSEAGIKRLVVVSSVAAAMNPNWPKNRPMDENCWTDIDYCMTIQNSFNWYSIAKTVSESEALKYSEKSEFDVITLCPSFILGPLLQPTMNASNILFNELFKGPEAIENRARVIVDVRDVAEALLLVYEKPEASGRYICAPHPIRIRDMVAMLKTKYPNYNYPKRYIEVDEDDLKFSSEKLKRLGWNYKPLEDTLVDTIDQYQEAGAGRYVGSWLVKFLLSKEYIVHGTVREPADVKNAHLMKLDKAADKLLLFKASLQDYDSLLAAIKGCSGVFHVAYPVPTGTLTADEKNAHLKKLEKAAENLLLFKADLLDYDSLCSAIEGCGGVFHVVPFGWYSLAKTMAESEAFEYAKRSGLEVVTICPSWVFRPLILQPSINAASLLFVMLLKGLGQLYFCKFVNLCNAPHVAV
;
A
#
# COMPACT_ATOMS: atom_id res chain seq x y z
N MET A 1 -27.62 22.16 -15.90
CA MET A 1 -27.35 22.37 -14.46
C MET A 1 -26.05 23.15 -14.37
N GLY A 2 -26.06 24.35 -13.78
CA GLY A 2 -24.88 25.21 -13.69
C GLY A 2 -23.83 24.64 -12.74
N GLU A 3 -22.58 25.08 -12.89
CA GLU A 3 -21.47 24.69 -12.00
C GLU A 3 -21.79 25.01 -10.54
N LYS A 4 -21.64 24.02 -9.63
CA LYS A 4 -21.91 24.16 -8.19
C LYS A 4 -20.87 24.98 -7.42
N GLY A 5 -19.81 25.44 -8.10
CA GLY A 5 -18.70 26.18 -7.52
C GLY A 5 -17.39 25.39 -7.53
N LYS A 6 -16.34 26.03 -7.02
CA LYS A 6 -14.97 25.53 -7.02
C LYS A 6 -14.54 25.25 -5.59
N VAL A 7 -13.99 24.07 -5.30
CA VAL A 7 -13.56 23.70 -3.94
C VAL A 7 -12.12 23.21 -3.94
N CYS A 8 -11.42 23.42 -2.83
CA CYS A 8 -10.07 22.87 -2.63
C CYS A 8 -10.09 21.64 -1.73
N VAL A 9 -9.37 20.59 -2.09
CA VAL A 9 -9.19 19.37 -1.27
C VAL A 9 -7.72 19.19 -0.98
N THR A 10 -7.31 19.27 0.30
CA THR A 10 -5.90 19.09 0.65
C THR A 10 -5.51 17.62 0.68
N GLY A 11 -4.37 17.27 0.10
CA GLY A 11 -3.89 15.88 0.07
C GLY A 11 -4.76 14.97 -0.81
N ALA A 12 -5.18 15.48 -1.96
CA ALA A 12 -6.15 14.86 -2.87
C ALA A 12 -5.84 13.41 -3.25
N GLY A 13 -4.55 13.03 -3.33
CA GLY A 13 -4.12 11.66 -3.64
C GLY A 13 -4.22 10.66 -2.48
N GLY A 14 -4.66 11.09 -1.29
CA GLY A 14 -4.82 10.23 -0.12
C GLY A 14 -6.10 9.38 -0.17
N TYR A 15 -6.23 8.46 0.79
CA TYR A 15 -7.32 7.48 0.82
C TYR A 15 -8.72 8.09 0.83
N VAL A 16 -9.07 8.84 1.89
CA VAL A 16 -10.36 9.54 1.99
C VAL A 16 -10.50 10.62 0.93
N ALA A 17 -9.41 11.36 0.69
CA ALA A 17 -9.41 12.50 -0.23
C ALA A 17 -9.72 12.07 -1.68
N SER A 18 -9.21 10.93 -2.14
CA SER A 18 -9.47 10.44 -3.51
C SER A 18 -10.96 10.13 -3.72
N TRP A 19 -11.63 9.57 -2.70
CA TRP A 19 -13.08 9.35 -2.73
C TRP A 19 -13.86 10.65 -2.70
N LEU A 20 -13.44 11.60 -1.87
CA LEU A 20 -14.05 12.93 -1.82
C LEU A 20 -13.93 13.64 -3.18
N VAL A 21 -12.75 13.62 -3.82
CA VAL A 21 -12.55 14.17 -5.16
C VAL A 21 -13.48 13.50 -6.16
N LYS A 22 -13.53 12.17 -6.18
CA LYS A 22 -14.46 11.42 -7.05
C LYS A 22 -15.91 11.85 -6.85
N PHE A 23 -16.35 12.00 -5.60
CA PHE A 23 -17.71 12.40 -5.29
C PHE A 23 -18.01 13.85 -5.70
N LEU A 24 -17.10 14.78 -5.41
CA LEU A 24 -17.21 16.19 -5.82
C LEU A 24 -17.33 16.33 -7.35
N LEU A 25 -16.48 15.65 -8.11
CA LEU A 25 -16.54 15.64 -9.57
C LEU A 25 -17.89 15.09 -10.08
N SER A 26 -18.39 14.01 -9.45
CA SER A 26 -19.70 13.44 -9.79
C SER A 26 -20.87 14.40 -9.54
N LYS A 27 -20.71 15.35 -8.61
CA LYS A 27 -21.68 16.39 -8.25
C LYS A 27 -21.45 17.72 -8.98
N GLU A 28 -20.67 17.71 -10.05
CA GLU A 28 -20.38 18.85 -10.93
C GLU A 28 -19.50 19.96 -10.33
N TYR A 29 -18.79 19.72 -9.22
CA TYR A 29 -17.82 20.69 -8.67
C TYR A 29 -16.54 20.75 -9.51
N ILE A 30 -15.93 21.94 -9.57
CA ILE A 30 -14.53 22.10 -9.96
C ILE A 30 -13.67 21.86 -8.71
N VAL A 31 -12.66 21.00 -8.82
CA VAL A 31 -11.83 20.58 -7.70
C VAL A 31 -10.39 21.03 -7.90
N HIS A 32 -9.90 21.86 -6.98
CA HIS A 32 -8.48 22.11 -6.79
C HIS A 32 -7.94 21.05 -5.81
N GLY A 33 -7.15 20.08 -6.29
CA GLY A 33 -6.57 19.03 -5.46
C GLY A 33 -5.13 19.33 -5.09
N THR A 34 -4.79 19.46 -3.81
CA THR A 34 -3.38 19.65 -3.43
C THR A 34 -2.65 18.32 -3.29
N VAL A 35 -1.44 18.25 -3.85
CA VAL A 35 -0.53 17.11 -3.76
C VAL A 35 0.90 17.61 -3.66
N ARG A 36 1.82 16.82 -3.09
CA ARG A 36 3.23 17.23 -2.94
C ARG A 36 3.96 17.39 -4.27
N GLU A 37 3.64 16.54 -5.24
CA GLU A 37 4.18 16.57 -6.59
C GLU A 37 3.10 16.10 -7.58
N PRO A 38 2.49 17.00 -8.37
CA PRO A 38 1.42 16.66 -9.32
C PRO A 38 1.80 15.58 -10.33
N ALA A 39 3.04 15.56 -10.81
CA ALA A 39 3.51 14.61 -11.82
C ALA A 39 3.84 13.21 -11.27
N ASP A 40 3.77 13.01 -9.96
CA ASP A 40 4.06 11.72 -9.32
C ASP A 40 3.02 10.65 -9.72
N GLU A 41 3.49 9.49 -10.17
CA GLU A 41 2.66 8.36 -10.63
C GLU A 41 1.62 7.94 -9.56
N LYS A 42 1.91 8.15 -8.28
CA LYS A 42 0.97 7.84 -7.20
C LYS A 42 -0.35 8.62 -7.27
N ASN A 43 -0.40 9.72 -8.02
CA ASN A 43 -1.61 10.53 -8.21
C ASN A 43 -2.35 10.18 -9.53
N ALA A 44 -1.80 9.28 -10.35
CA ALA A 44 -2.37 8.95 -11.66
C ALA A 44 -3.80 8.38 -11.58
N HIS A 45 -4.20 7.82 -10.44
CA HIS A 45 -5.58 7.36 -10.22
C HIS A 45 -6.59 8.51 -10.21
N LEU A 46 -6.19 9.73 -9.80
CA LEU A 46 -7.08 10.89 -9.79
C LEU A 46 -7.45 11.34 -11.20
N MET A 47 -6.49 11.31 -12.13
CA MET A 47 -6.71 11.70 -13.53
C MET A 47 -7.54 10.67 -14.30
N LYS A 48 -7.74 9.46 -13.75
CA LYS A 48 -8.60 8.41 -14.31
C LYS A 48 -10.04 8.49 -13.82
N LEU A 49 -10.37 9.44 -12.93
CA LEU A 49 -11.74 9.63 -12.46
C LEU A 49 -12.58 10.31 -13.54
N ASP A 50 -13.85 9.95 -13.60
CA ASP A 50 -14.80 10.59 -14.51
C ASP A 50 -14.82 12.12 -14.29
N LYS A 51 -14.76 12.88 -15.38
CA LYS A 51 -14.72 14.36 -15.42
C LYS A 51 -13.45 14.99 -14.83
N ALA A 52 -12.43 14.21 -14.45
CA ALA A 52 -11.19 14.78 -13.92
C ALA A 52 -10.47 15.66 -14.95
N ALA A 53 -10.44 15.27 -16.23
CA ALA A 53 -9.79 16.04 -17.28
C ALA A 53 -10.34 17.48 -17.41
N ASP A 54 -11.63 17.68 -17.14
CA ASP A 54 -12.31 18.96 -17.30
C ASP A 54 -12.40 19.74 -15.98
N LYS A 55 -12.47 19.04 -14.84
CA LYS A 55 -12.87 19.63 -13.56
C LYS A 55 -11.88 19.43 -12.42
N LEU A 56 -10.82 18.64 -12.58
CA LEU A 56 -9.78 18.46 -11.57
C LEU A 56 -8.50 19.19 -11.99
N GLN A 57 -8.04 20.10 -11.14
CA GLN A 57 -6.73 20.73 -11.26
C GLN A 57 -5.86 20.35 -10.06
N LEU A 58 -4.71 19.74 -10.31
CA LEU A 58 -3.75 19.41 -9.27
C LEU A 58 -2.78 20.57 -9.00
N PHE A 59 -2.62 20.92 -7.73
CA PHE A 59 -1.70 21.95 -7.27
C PHE A 59 -0.57 21.33 -6.48
N LYS A 60 0.66 21.72 -6.80
CA LYS A 60 1.83 21.41 -5.99
C LYS A 60 1.76 22.21 -4.70
N ALA A 61 1.54 21.54 -3.56
CA ALA A 61 1.52 22.21 -2.27
C ALA A 61 1.91 21.27 -1.12
N SER A 62 2.46 21.89 -0.07
CA SER A 62 2.82 21.26 1.20
C SER A 62 2.05 21.92 2.32
N LEU A 63 1.66 21.14 3.34
CA LEU A 63 1.04 21.70 4.54
C LEU A 63 1.95 22.69 5.27
N GLN A 64 3.27 22.57 5.09
CA GLN A 64 4.25 23.47 5.70
C GLN A 64 4.55 24.72 4.86
N ASP A 65 4.00 24.80 3.64
CA ASP A 65 4.21 25.94 2.74
C ASP A 65 2.89 26.70 2.56
N TYR A 66 2.75 27.77 3.33
CA TYR A 66 1.62 28.69 3.30
C TYR A 66 1.31 29.22 1.89
N GLY A 67 2.34 29.67 1.15
CA GLY A 67 2.17 30.27 -0.17
C GLY A 67 1.59 29.27 -1.17
N SER A 68 2.07 28.02 -1.12
CA SER A 68 1.53 26.94 -1.95
C SER A 68 0.06 26.61 -1.66
N LEU A 69 -0.34 26.64 -0.38
CA LEU A 69 -1.72 26.39 0.04
C LEU A 69 -2.64 27.54 -0.39
N LEU A 70 -2.23 28.79 -0.16
CA LEU A 70 -2.98 29.97 -0.58
C LEU A 70 -3.19 29.97 -2.10
N ALA A 71 -2.15 29.66 -2.89
CA ALA A 71 -2.26 29.57 -4.34
C ALA A 71 -3.31 28.52 -4.79
N ALA A 72 -3.36 27.38 -4.11
CA ALA A 72 -4.35 26.33 -4.41
C ALA A 72 -5.77 26.69 -3.95
N ILE A 73 -5.91 27.39 -2.82
CA ILE A 73 -7.20 27.76 -2.22
C ILE A 73 -7.84 28.95 -2.94
N LYS A 74 -7.04 29.87 -3.50
CA LYS A 74 -7.53 31.10 -4.13
C LYS A 74 -8.58 30.82 -5.21
N GLY A 75 -9.72 31.51 -5.10
CA GLY A 75 -10.86 31.39 -6.01
C GLY A 75 -11.80 30.21 -5.72
N CYS A 76 -11.52 29.41 -4.69
CA CYS A 76 -12.46 28.40 -4.21
C CYS A 76 -13.56 29.03 -3.33
N SER A 77 -14.74 28.43 -3.29
CA SER A 77 -15.84 28.77 -2.38
C SER A 77 -15.77 28.00 -1.06
N GLY A 78 -14.99 26.92 -1.01
CA GLY A 78 -14.87 26.05 0.15
C GLY A 78 -13.58 25.22 0.13
N VAL A 79 -13.19 24.74 1.29
CA VAL A 79 -11.98 23.92 1.47
C VAL A 79 -12.31 22.69 2.29
N PHE A 80 -11.78 21.54 1.88
CA PHE A 80 -11.76 20.29 2.62
C PHE A 80 -10.32 19.99 3.04
N HIS A 81 -10.03 20.20 4.31
CA HIS A 81 -8.73 19.90 4.88
C HIS A 81 -8.68 18.42 5.31
N VAL A 82 -8.23 17.56 4.39
CA VAL A 82 -8.12 16.11 4.60
C VAL A 82 -6.68 15.68 4.91
N ALA A 83 -5.71 16.42 4.36
CA ALA A 83 -4.30 16.13 4.56
C ALA A 83 -3.89 16.19 6.03
N CYS A 84 -3.21 15.14 6.49
CA CYS A 84 -2.54 15.07 7.78
C CYS A 84 -1.10 14.64 7.51
N PRO A 85 -0.09 15.16 8.22
CA PRO A 85 1.28 14.68 8.09
C PRO A 85 1.37 13.17 8.33
N VAL A 86 2.26 12.52 7.57
CA VAL A 86 2.65 11.12 7.79
C VAL A 86 4.00 11.19 8.50
N PRO A 87 4.09 10.82 9.78
CA PRO A 87 5.29 11.05 10.56
C PRO A 87 6.38 10.00 10.28
N SER A 88 7.63 10.37 10.52
CA SER A 88 8.81 9.48 10.64
C SER A 88 8.94 8.86 12.04
N GLY A 89 8.27 9.42 13.05
CA GLY A 89 8.25 8.92 14.43
C GLY A 89 7.09 9.49 15.26
N PRO A 90 6.81 8.94 16.47
CA PRO A 90 5.61 9.27 17.25
C PRO A 90 5.52 10.74 17.69
N THR A 91 6.64 11.32 18.14
CA THR A 91 6.71 12.68 18.70
C THR A 91 6.69 13.78 17.62
N GLU A 92 7.06 13.45 16.39
CA GLU A 92 7.16 14.39 15.27
C GLU A 92 5.82 14.66 14.57
N LEU A 93 4.71 14.13 15.10
CA LEU A 93 3.40 14.23 14.44
C LEU A 93 2.63 15.51 14.84
N VAL A 94 2.75 15.95 16.09
CA VAL A 94 1.89 16.99 16.66
C VAL A 94 2.12 18.34 16.00
N GLU A 95 3.35 18.86 16.07
CA GLU A 95 3.68 20.19 15.55
C GLU A 95 3.39 20.32 14.04
N PRO A 96 3.83 19.40 13.17
CA PRO A 96 3.51 19.48 11.74
C PRO A 96 2.01 19.46 11.44
N ALA A 97 1.20 18.75 12.25
CA ALA A 97 -0.25 18.67 12.04
C ALA A 97 -0.93 19.99 12.42
N VAL A 98 -0.52 20.57 13.56
CA VAL A 98 -1.03 21.85 14.04
C VAL A 98 -0.63 22.98 13.11
N VAL A 99 0.66 23.09 12.76
CA VAL A 99 1.17 24.12 11.83
C VAL A 99 0.51 23.99 10.46
N GLY A 100 0.34 22.76 9.96
CA GLY A 100 -0.37 22.50 8.72
C GLY A 100 -1.82 23.00 8.74
N THR A 101 -2.52 22.74 9.84
CA THR A 101 -3.91 23.19 10.03
C THR A 101 -3.98 24.72 10.12
N GLN A 102 -3.07 25.36 10.88
CA GLN A 102 -2.97 26.82 10.99
C GLN A 102 -2.68 27.49 9.63
N ASN A 103 -1.81 26.89 8.81
CA ASN A 103 -1.54 27.40 7.46
C ASN A 103 -2.79 27.36 6.58
N VAL A 104 -3.57 26.28 6.63
CA VAL A 104 -4.83 26.18 5.88
C VAL A 104 -5.85 27.20 6.38
N LEU A 105 -6.01 27.37 7.70
CA LEU A 105 -6.91 28.36 8.29
C LEU A 105 -6.57 29.79 7.83
N ARG A 106 -5.29 30.16 7.93
CA ARG A 106 -4.81 31.48 7.47
C ARG A 106 -5.06 31.68 5.98
N ALA A 107 -4.78 30.66 5.17
CA ALA A 107 -4.98 30.73 3.72
C ALA A 107 -6.47 30.83 3.37
N CYS A 108 -7.35 30.19 4.14
CA CYS A 108 -8.80 30.33 3.99
C CYS A 108 -9.27 31.76 4.30
N SER A 109 -8.79 32.37 5.38
CA SER A 109 -9.08 33.77 5.71
C SER A 109 -8.65 34.71 4.57
N GLU A 110 -7.40 34.59 4.11
CA GLU A 110 -6.87 35.48 3.08
C GLU A 110 -7.56 35.29 1.72
N ALA A 111 -7.97 34.06 1.40
CA ALA A 111 -8.71 33.77 0.18
C ALA A 111 -10.21 34.08 0.24
N GLY A 112 -10.74 34.51 1.39
CA GLY A 112 -12.17 34.81 1.57
C GLY A 112 -13.06 33.57 1.48
N ILE A 113 -12.58 32.42 1.97
CA ILE A 113 -13.36 31.17 2.02
C ILE A 113 -14.53 31.33 2.98
N LYS A 114 -15.70 30.78 2.63
CA LYS A 114 -16.90 30.85 3.49
C LYS A 114 -17.04 29.68 4.45
N ARG A 115 -16.54 28.51 4.06
CA ARG A 115 -16.64 27.27 4.85
C ARG A 115 -15.43 26.36 4.64
N LEU A 116 -14.86 25.91 5.74
CA LEU A 116 -13.78 24.94 5.82
C LEU A 116 -14.29 23.68 6.54
N VAL A 117 -14.12 22.52 5.91
CA VAL A 117 -14.39 21.22 6.55
C VAL A 117 -13.05 20.54 6.86
N VAL A 118 -12.81 20.24 8.13
CA VAL A 118 -11.57 19.62 8.62
C VAL A 118 -11.80 18.15 8.97
N VAL A 119 -10.93 17.27 8.49
CA VAL A 119 -10.95 15.84 8.86
C VAL A 119 -10.12 15.61 10.13
N SER A 120 -10.82 15.54 11.26
CA SER A 120 -10.28 15.12 12.55
C SER A 120 -10.30 13.58 12.64
N SER A 121 -10.63 13.02 13.80
CA SER A 121 -10.68 11.59 14.09
C SER A 121 -11.46 11.37 15.39
N VAL A 122 -12.10 10.21 15.56
CA VAL A 122 -12.59 9.80 16.90
C VAL A 122 -11.47 9.69 17.94
N ALA A 123 -10.21 9.64 17.51
CA ALA A 123 -9.03 9.77 18.37
C ALA A 123 -8.95 11.14 19.10
N ALA A 124 -9.75 12.13 18.69
CA ALA A 124 -9.94 13.40 19.39
C ALA A 124 -11.09 13.39 20.42
N ALA A 125 -11.60 12.20 20.76
CA ALA A 125 -12.63 11.95 21.78
C ALA A 125 -12.23 10.81 22.74
N MET A 126 -10.92 10.57 22.95
CA MET A 126 -10.37 9.50 23.81
C MET A 126 -10.29 9.97 25.26
N ASN A 127 -11.34 9.74 26.04
CA ASN A 127 -11.43 10.24 27.41
C ASN A 127 -11.75 9.10 28.40
N PRO A 128 -10.78 8.68 29.24
CA PRO A 128 -11.00 7.61 30.22
C PRO A 128 -11.96 8.02 31.34
N ASN A 129 -12.15 9.32 31.55
CA ASN A 129 -13.05 9.88 32.57
C ASN A 129 -14.47 10.12 32.03
N TRP A 130 -14.76 9.77 30.78
CA TRP A 130 -16.10 9.91 30.20
C TRP A 130 -17.09 8.95 30.87
N PRO A 131 -18.33 9.39 31.18
CA PRO A 131 -19.33 8.52 31.80
C PRO A 131 -19.59 7.25 30.98
N LYS A 132 -19.30 6.08 31.56
CA LYS A 132 -19.39 4.77 30.89
C LYS A 132 -20.79 4.44 30.33
N ASN A 133 -21.83 5.01 30.92
CA ASN A 133 -23.23 4.82 30.51
C ASN A 133 -23.66 5.77 29.38
N ARG A 134 -22.77 6.64 28.88
CA ARG A 134 -23.07 7.62 27.84
C ARG A 134 -22.18 7.39 26.62
N PRO A 135 -22.74 7.23 25.41
CA PRO A 135 -21.93 7.25 24.19
C PRO A 135 -21.14 8.55 24.08
N MET A 136 -19.89 8.46 23.63
CA MET A 136 -19.05 9.61 23.31
C MET A 136 -19.67 10.34 22.11
N ASP A 137 -20.17 11.55 22.36
CA ASP A 137 -20.75 12.44 21.36
C ASP A 137 -19.80 13.61 21.05
N GLU A 138 -20.25 14.59 20.28
CA GLU A 138 -19.46 15.76 19.86
C GLU A 138 -18.89 16.60 21.04
N ASN A 139 -19.41 16.43 22.26
CA ASN A 139 -18.91 17.12 23.45
C ASN A 139 -17.74 16.38 24.12
N CYS A 140 -17.47 15.13 23.73
CA CYS A 140 -16.35 14.37 24.25
C CYS A 140 -15.04 14.83 23.60
N TRP A 141 -14.06 15.19 24.43
CA TRP A 141 -12.71 15.55 23.99
C TRP A 141 -11.70 14.62 24.63
N THR A 142 -10.65 14.30 23.88
CA THR A 142 -9.52 13.52 24.39
C THR A 142 -8.91 14.18 25.62
N ASP A 143 -8.61 13.36 26.62
CA ASP A 143 -7.79 13.75 27.77
C ASP A 143 -6.32 13.74 27.33
N ILE A 144 -5.78 14.94 27.05
CA ILE A 144 -4.42 15.13 26.57
C ILE A 144 -3.41 14.68 27.62
N ASP A 145 -3.64 15.01 28.89
CA ASP A 145 -2.74 14.66 29.99
C ASP A 145 -2.65 13.14 30.13
N TYR A 146 -3.80 12.45 30.08
CA TYR A 146 -3.83 10.99 30.04
C TYR A 146 -3.04 10.42 28.84
N CYS A 147 -3.23 10.96 27.63
CA CYS A 147 -2.48 10.51 26.46
C CYS A 147 -0.96 10.70 26.61
N MET A 148 -0.53 11.77 27.29
CA MET A 148 0.90 12.02 27.56
C MET A 148 1.49 11.02 28.56
N THR A 149 0.69 10.43 29.46
CA THR A 149 1.17 9.40 30.39
C THR A 149 1.56 8.09 29.70
N ILE A 150 0.97 7.79 28.53
CA ILE A 150 1.19 6.55 27.78
C ILE A 150 1.76 6.91 26.40
N GLN A 151 3.09 7.01 26.30
CA GLN A 151 3.81 7.52 25.12
C GLN A 151 3.90 6.54 23.95
N ASN A 152 2.75 6.08 23.43
CA ASN A 152 2.68 5.24 22.23
C ASN A 152 2.25 6.05 21.00
N SER A 153 2.48 5.49 19.80
CA SER A 153 2.17 6.17 18.52
C SER A 153 0.69 6.54 18.36
N PHE A 154 -0.23 5.75 18.91
CA PHE A 154 -1.65 6.04 18.83
C PHE A 154 -2.03 7.26 19.68
N ASN A 155 -1.48 7.37 20.88
CA ASN A 155 -1.74 8.51 21.77
C ASN A 155 -1.14 9.80 21.24
N TRP A 156 0.05 9.76 20.63
CA TRP A 156 0.58 10.92 19.91
C TRP A 156 -0.30 11.34 18.73
N TYR A 157 -0.89 10.40 18.01
CA TYR A 157 -1.89 10.68 16.98
C TYR A 157 -3.18 11.30 17.57
N SER A 158 -3.66 10.77 18.71
CA SER A 158 -4.80 11.33 19.44
C SER A 158 -4.53 12.78 19.86
N ILE A 159 -3.36 13.07 20.43
CA ILE A 159 -2.94 14.43 20.80
C ILE A 159 -2.90 15.33 19.56
N ALA A 160 -2.22 14.91 18.49
CA ALA A 160 -2.09 15.69 17.27
C ALA A 160 -3.46 16.06 16.68
N LYS A 161 -4.39 15.10 16.61
CA LYS A 161 -5.75 15.33 16.12
C LYS A 161 -6.57 16.22 17.05
N THR A 162 -6.44 16.04 18.37
CA THR A 162 -7.14 16.85 19.37
C THR A 162 -6.71 18.31 19.32
N VAL A 163 -5.41 18.58 19.31
CA VAL A 163 -4.86 19.94 19.30
C VAL A 163 -5.18 20.64 17.98
N SER A 164 -5.01 19.95 16.84
CA SER A 164 -5.31 20.52 15.52
C SER A 164 -6.81 20.84 15.38
N GLU A 165 -7.69 19.96 15.86
CA GLU A 165 -9.13 20.18 15.83
C GLU A 165 -9.55 21.34 16.73
N SER A 166 -9.04 21.38 17.98
CA SER A 166 -9.33 22.46 18.92
C SER A 166 -8.89 23.82 18.37
N GLU A 167 -7.70 23.88 17.76
CA GLU A 167 -7.19 25.10 17.14
C GLU A 167 -8.07 25.57 15.98
N ALA A 168 -8.52 24.65 15.13
CA ALA A 168 -9.41 24.97 14.01
C ALA A 168 -10.76 25.55 14.47
N LEU A 169 -11.36 24.97 15.51
CA LEU A 169 -12.62 25.48 16.07
C LEU A 169 -12.42 26.83 16.76
N LYS A 170 -11.35 27.01 17.54
CA LYS A 170 -11.01 28.30 18.17
C LYS A 170 -10.74 29.40 17.14
N TYR A 171 -10.16 29.06 16.00
CA TYR A 171 -9.95 30.00 14.90
C TYR A 171 -11.29 30.47 14.31
N SER A 172 -12.27 29.56 14.19
CA SER A 172 -13.62 29.89 13.72
C SER A 172 -14.32 30.92 14.59
N GLU A 173 -14.17 30.84 15.92
CA GLU A 173 -14.77 31.82 16.86
C GLU A 173 -14.28 33.27 16.62
N LYS A 174 -13.14 33.44 15.95
CA LYS A 174 -12.50 34.74 15.69
C LYS A 174 -12.47 35.13 14.21
N SER A 175 -13.05 34.32 13.33
CA SER A 175 -13.02 34.54 11.87
C SER A 175 -14.42 34.63 11.30
N GLU A 176 -14.52 35.20 10.10
CA GLU A 176 -15.81 35.41 9.42
C GLU A 176 -16.29 34.16 8.66
N PHE A 177 -15.57 33.03 8.75
CA PHE A 177 -15.89 31.80 8.03
C PHE A 177 -16.12 30.61 8.97
N ASP A 178 -16.97 29.71 8.49
CA ASP A 178 -17.44 28.56 9.25
C ASP A 178 -16.42 27.42 9.19
N VAL A 179 -16.04 26.87 10.35
CA VAL A 179 -15.22 25.67 10.46
C VAL A 179 -16.03 24.53 11.03
N ILE A 180 -16.15 23.47 10.24
CA ILE A 180 -16.82 22.24 10.64
C ILE A 180 -15.78 21.14 10.70
N THR A 181 -15.82 20.32 11.75
CA THR A 181 -14.93 19.16 11.89
C THR A 181 -15.72 17.87 11.77
N LEU A 182 -15.19 16.93 10.98
CA LEU A 182 -15.70 15.57 10.91
C LEU A 182 -14.70 14.63 11.59
N CYS A 183 -15.18 13.81 12.52
CA CYS A 183 -14.40 12.85 13.31
C CYS A 183 -14.73 11.43 12.85
N PRO A 184 -14.12 10.94 11.75
CA PRO A 184 -14.31 9.57 11.33
C PRO A 184 -13.66 8.57 12.29
N SER A 185 -14.28 7.40 12.38
CA SER A 185 -13.72 6.22 13.06
C SER A 185 -12.72 5.46 12.19
N PHE A 186 -12.46 4.19 12.47
CA PHE A 186 -11.50 3.39 11.72
C PHE A 186 -11.99 3.15 10.28
N ILE A 187 -11.39 3.86 9.33
CA ILE A 187 -11.91 3.91 7.96
C ILE A 187 -11.45 2.68 7.18
N LEU A 188 -12.41 1.89 6.69
CA LEU A 188 -12.22 0.78 5.75
C LEU A 188 -13.03 1.03 4.48
N GLY A 189 -12.92 0.15 3.50
CA GLY A 189 -13.54 0.27 2.20
C GLY A 189 -12.53 0.20 1.05
N PRO A 190 -13.02 0.34 -0.19
CA PRO A 190 -12.16 0.22 -1.36
C PRO A 190 -11.15 1.39 -1.49
N LEU A 191 -9.91 1.12 -1.89
CA LEU A 191 -8.82 2.06 -2.19
C LEU A 191 -8.84 2.50 -3.66
N LEU A 192 -8.90 3.80 -3.91
CA LEU A 192 -8.69 4.34 -5.26
C LEU A 192 -7.21 4.57 -5.55
N GLN A 193 -6.44 4.90 -4.51
CA GLN A 193 -5.01 5.14 -4.60
C GLN A 193 -4.22 3.83 -4.63
N PRO A 194 -3.03 3.80 -5.26
CA PRO A 194 -2.26 2.57 -5.44
C PRO A 194 -1.58 2.04 -4.18
N THR A 195 -1.55 2.82 -3.10
CA THR A 195 -0.85 2.49 -1.84
C THR A 195 -1.81 2.27 -0.68
N MET A 196 -1.49 1.31 0.19
CA MET A 196 -2.23 1.12 1.43
C MET A 196 -1.98 2.27 2.40
N ASN A 197 -3.04 2.75 3.01
CA ASN A 197 -3.00 3.65 4.15
C ASN A 197 -2.99 2.87 5.48
N ALA A 198 -2.73 3.57 6.58
CA ALA A 198 -2.51 2.97 7.91
C ALA A 198 -3.65 2.05 8.41
N SER A 199 -4.92 2.45 8.28
CA SER A 199 -6.05 1.62 8.74
C SER A 199 -6.11 0.29 7.99
N ASN A 200 -5.90 0.36 6.69
CA ASN A 200 -5.85 -0.76 5.79
C ASN A 200 -4.65 -1.68 6.07
N ILE A 201 -3.50 -1.12 6.47
CA ILE A 201 -2.33 -1.89 6.94
C ILE A 201 -2.68 -2.65 8.22
N LEU A 202 -3.28 -1.99 9.21
CA LEU A 202 -3.67 -2.63 10.47
C LEU A 202 -4.74 -3.71 10.27
N PHE A 203 -5.69 -3.49 9.35
CA PHE A 203 -6.68 -4.49 8.98
C PHE A 203 -6.02 -5.72 8.33
N ASN A 204 -5.01 -5.50 7.48
CA ASN A 204 -4.24 -6.57 6.85
C ASN A 204 -3.50 -7.47 7.87
N GLU A 205 -3.08 -6.94 9.02
CA GLU A 205 -2.41 -7.75 10.07
C GLU A 205 -3.28 -8.93 10.55
N LEU A 206 -4.61 -8.82 10.47
CA LEU A 206 -5.52 -9.91 10.84
C LEU A 206 -5.32 -11.16 9.95
N PHE A 207 -5.06 -10.96 8.67
CA PHE A 207 -4.91 -12.05 7.69
C PHE A 207 -3.50 -12.66 7.68
N LYS A 208 -2.58 -12.13 8.50
CA LYS A 208 -1.28 -12.78 8.75
C LYS A 208 -1.40 -13.92 9.76
N GLY A 209 -2.54 -14.07 10.42
CA GLY A 209 -2.85 -15.11 11.39
C GLY A 209 -1.94 -15.12 12.60
N PRO A 210 -1.91 -14.02 13.39
CA PRO A 210 -1.15 -13.99 14.62
C PRO A 210 -1.62 -15.09 15.59
N GLU A 211 -0.70 -15.63 16.39
CA GLU A 211 -1.00 -16.65 17.40
C GLU A 211 -2.04 -16.16 18.41
N ALA A 212 -1.97 -14.89 18.79
CA ALA A 212 -2.95 -14.25 19.66
C ALA A 212 -3.16 -12.79 19.27
N ILE A 213 -4.38 -12.28 19.48
CA ILE A 213 -4.72 -10.86 19.35
C ILE A 213 -5.69 -10.45 20.46
N GLU A 214 -5.60 -9.22 20.92
CA GLU A 214 -6.56 -8.67 21.88
C GLU A 214 -7.94 -8.49 21.23
N ASN A 215 -9.00 -8.91 21.92
CA ASN A 215 -10.38 -8.81 21.46
C ASN A 215 -10.97 -7.41 21.69
N ARG A 216 -10.21 -6.37 21.32
CA ARG A 216 -10.63 -4.97 21.51
C ARG A 216 -11.82 -4.63 20.62
N ALA A 217 -12.68 -3.74 21.11
CA ALA A 217 -13.67 -3.09 20.26
C ALA A 217 -12.96 -2.18 19.22
N ARG A 218 -13.52 -2.15 18.01
CA ARG A 218 -13.21 -1.20 16.94
C ARG A 218 -14.51 -0.55 16.52
N VAL A 219 -14.42 0.68 16.04
CA VAL A 219 -15.56 1.34 15.40
C VAL A 219 -15.15 1.64 13.97
N ILE A 220 -15.90 1.10 13.02
CA ILE A 220 -15.56 1.08 11.60
C ILE A 220 -16.52 1.97 10.83
N VAL A 221 -16.00 2.67 9.83
CA VAL A 221 -16.78 3.44 8.86
C VAL A 221 -16.26 3.19 7.44
N ASP A 222 -17.16 3.16 6.46
CA ASP A 222 -16.77 3.06 5.05
C ASP A 222 -16.21 4.40 4.54
N VAL A 223 -15.14 4.35 3.74
CA VAL A 223 -14.49 5.52 3.14
C VAL A 223 -15.44 6.33 2.25
N ARG A 224 -16.40 5.67 1.59
CA ARG A 224 -17.43 6.32 0.76
C ARG A 224 -18.40 7.09 1.65
N ASP A 225 -18.82 6.50 2.77
CA ASP A 225 -19.72 7.14 3.73
C ASP A 225 -19.05 8.35 4.39
N VAL A 226 -17.73 8.31 4.62
CA VAL A 226 -16.94 9.48 5.07
C VAL A 226 -16.91 10.57 4.01
N ALA A 227 -16.65 10.23 2.75
CA ALA A 227 -16.65 11.21 1.65
C ALA A 227 -18.03 11.88 1.47
N GLU A 228 -19.10 11.09 1.59
CA GLU A 228 -20.49 11.60 1.57
C GLU A 228 -20.78 12.49 2.78
N ALA A 229 -20.36 12.10 3.98
CA ALA A 229 -20.49 12.93 5.19
C ALA A 229 -19.77 14.27 5.05
N LEU A 230 -18.55 14.28 4.48
CA LEU A 230 -17.79 15.51 4.25
C LEU A 230 -18.55 16.46 3.32
N LEU A 231 -19.07 15.95 2.20
CA LEU A 231 -19.87 16.79 1.31
C LEU A 231 -21.17 17.26 1.97
N LEU A 232 -21.83 16.39 2.73
CA LEU A 232 -23.08 16.71 3.42
C LEU A 232 -22.91 17.87 4.39
N VAL A 233 -21.90 17.81 5.28
CA VAL A 233 -21.66 18.89 6.23
C VAL A 233 -21.18 20.17 5.56
N TYR A 234 -20.52 20.07 4.40
CA TYR A 234 -20.18 21.23 3.59
C TYR A 234 -21.42 21.92 3.00
N GLU A 235 -22.33 21.15 2.39
CA GLU A 235 -23.49 21.69 1.66
C GLU A 235 -24.63 22.17 2.58
N LYS A 236 -24.79 21.58 3.78
CA LYS A 236 -25.90 21.90 4.69
C LYS A 236 -25.67 23.23 5.41
N PRO A 237 -26.50 24.28 5.21
CA PRO A 237 -26.32 25.57 5.88
C PRO A 237 -26.34 25.46 7.40
N GLU A 238 -27.20 24.59 7.94
CA GLU A 238 -27.39 24.34 9.37
C GLU A 238 -26.27 23.53 10.04
N ALA A 239 -25.33 22.99 9.26
CA ALA A 239 -24.21 22.24 9.80
C ALA A 239 -23.22 23.17 10.53
N SER A 240 -22.80 22.79 11.73
CA SER A 240 -21.87 23.59 12.54
C SER A 240 -21.11 22.75 13.56
N GLY A 241 -19.89 23.18 13.90
CA GLY A 241 -19.05 22.56 14.93
C GLY A 241 -18.59 21.14 14.55
N ARG A 242 -18.58 20.23 15.53
CA ARG A 242 -18.06 18.87 15.37
C ARG A 242 -19.13 17.88 14.89
N TYR A 243 -18.73 16.83 14.19
CA TYR A 243 -19.59 15.71 13.81
C TYR A 243 -18.84 14.39 13.95
N ILE A 244 -19.39 13.43 14.69
CA ILE A 244 -18.83 12.08 14.78
C ILE A 244 -19.36 11.20 13.65
N CYS A 245 -18.46 10.47 13.00
CA CYS A 245 -18.73 9.58 11.87
C CYS A 245 -18.22 8.16 12.17
N ALA A 246 -19.01 7.44 12.98
CA ALA A 246 -18.60 6.22 13.67
C ALA A 246 -19.79 5.23 13.83
N PRO A 247 -20.25 4.59 12.75
CA PRO A 247 -21.51 3.86 12.73
C PRO A 247 -21.44 2.43 13.29
N HIS A 248 -20.30 1.72 13.15
CA HIS A 248 -20.24 0.28 13.38
C HIS A 248 -19.27 -0.15 14.48
N PRO A 249 -19.69 -0.25 15.75
CA PRO A 249 -18.91 -0.89 16.79
C PRO A 249 -18.87 -2.41 16.57
N ILE A 250 -17.68 -3.01 16.62
CA ILE A 250 -17.49 -4.46 16.49
C ILE A 250 -16.23 -4.92 17.24
N ARG A 251 -16.27 -6.09 17.87
CA ARG A 251 -15.07 -6.72 18.44
C ARG A 251 -14.28 -7.47 17.38
N ILE A 252 -12.97 -7.57 17.56
CA ILE A 252 -12.09 -8.29 16.61
C ILE A 252 -12.58 -9.72 16.35
N ARG A 253 -13.00 -10.46 17.39
CA ARG A 253 -13.53 -11.83 17.25
C ARG A 253 -14.74 -11.88 16.32
N ASP A 254 -15.69 -10.96 16.51
CA ASP A 254 -16.95 -10.96 15.75
C ASP A 254 -16.72 -10.50 14.31
N MET A 255 -15.80 -9.55 14.11
CA MET A 255 -15.34 -9.15 12.77
C MET A 255 -14.70 -10.34 12.05
N VAL A 256 -13.81 -11.10 12.70
CA VAL A 256 -13.20 -12.30 12.11
C VAL A 256 -14.25 -13.37 11.82
N ALA A 257 -15.24 -13.56 12.69
CA ALA A 257 -16.33 -14.50 12.45
C ALA A 257 -17.12 -14.14 11.18
N MET A 258 -17.46 -12.86 11.00
CA MET A 258 -18.12 -12.36 9.78
C MET A 258 -17.26 -12.60 8.54
N LEU A 259 -15.95 -12.30 8.63
CA LEU A 259 -15.02 -12.50 7.52
C LEU A 259 -14.83 -13.97 7.15
N LYS A 260 -14.80 -14.89 8.12
CA LYS A 260 -14.66 -16.33 7.88
C LYS A 260 -15.82 -16.92 7.08
N THR A 261 -17.01 -16.34 7.18
CA THR A 261 -18.18 -16.79 6.42
C THR A 261 -17.97 -16.64 4.91
N LYS A 262 -17.39 -15.51 4.47
CA LYS A 262 -17.14 -15.22 3.04
C LYS A 262 -15.73 -15.60 2.58
N TYR A 263 -14.75 -15.54 3.47
CA TYR A 263 -13.34 -15.75 3.13
C TYR A 263 -12.66 -16.78 4.04
N PRO A 264 -13.15 -18.04 4.09
CA PRO A 264 -12.68 -19.05 5.05
C PRO A 264 -11.20 -19.43 4.92
N ASN A 265 -10.60 -19.16 3.75
CA ASN A 265 -9.25 -19.64 3.41
C ASN A 265 -8.12 -18.68 3.83
N TYR A 266 -8.42 -17.53 4.45
CA TYR A 266 -7.39 -16.66 5.00
C TYR A 266 -6.83 -17.17 6.33
N ASN A 267 -5.59 -16.80 6.62
CA ASN A 267 -4.95 -17.09 7.90
C ASN A 267 -5.42 -16.08 8.95
N TYR A 268 -6.41 -16.45 9.76
CA TYR A 268 -6.96 -15.61 10.82
C TYR A 268 -6.28 -15.82 12.17
N PRO A 269 -6.46 -14.91 13.16
CA PRO A 269 -5.93 -15.09 14.50
C PRO A 269 -6.40 -16.41 15.14
N LYS A 270 -5.49 -17.10 15.82
CA LYS A 270 -5.78 -18.41 16.46
C LYS A 270 -6.42 -18.27 17.83
N ARG A 271 -6.01 -17.28 18.61
CA ARG A 271 -6.53 -17.00 19.97
C ARG A 271 -6.91 -15.53 20.13
N TYR A 272 -7.97 -15.28 20.91
CA TYR A 272 -8.43 -13.95 21.27
C TYR A 272 -8.21 -13.75 22.77
N ILE A 273 -7.51 -12.67 23.15
CA ILE A 273 -7.29 -12.28 24.54
C ILE A 273 -8.39 -11.28 24.90
N GLU A 274 -9.31 -11.65 25.79
CA GLU A 274 -10.32 -10.71 26.26
C GLU A 274 -9.64 -9.59 27.06
N VAL A 275 -10.06 -8.36 26.80
CA VAL A 275 -9.58 -7.17 27.50
C VAL A 275 -10.76 -6.51 28.17
N ASP A 276 -10.56 -6.04 29.40
CA ASP A 276 -11.56 -5.35 30.21
C ASP A 276 -11.61 -3.85 29.84
N GLU A 277 -11.73 -3.58 28.53
CA GLU A 277 -11.98 -2.25 27.99
C GLU A 277 -13.47 -2.17 27.65
N ASP A 278 -14.18 -1.19 28.22
CA ASP A 278 -15.57 -0.91 27.86
C ASP A 278 -15.68 -0.74 26.35
N ASP A 279 -16.70 -1.35 25.73
CA ASP A 279 -16.90 -1.23 24.28
C ASP A 279 -16.96 0.27 23.90
N LEU A 280 -16.07 0.72 23.02
CA LEU A 280 -16.04 2.09 22.53
C LEU A 280 -17.39 2.42 21.86
N LYS A 281 -18.20 3.25 22.52
CA LYS A 281 -19.51 3.68 22.03
C LYS A 281 -19.44 5.13 21.60
N PHE A 282 -19.53 5.38 20.30
CA PHE A 282 -19.65 6.72 19.73
C PHE A 282 -21.09 6.97 19.30
N SER A 283 -21.54 8.23 19.39
CA SER A 283 -22.83 8.67 18.84
C SER A 283 -22.59 9.40 17.52
N SER A 284 -23.17 8.89 16.43
CA SER A 284 -23.22 9.61 15.13
C SER A 284 -24.58 10.27 14.91
N GLU A 285 -25.42 10.41 15.94
CA GLU A 285 -26.81 10.88 15.81
C GLU A 285 -26.91 12.31 15.28
N LYS A 286 -25.97 13.20 15.63
CA LYS A 286 -25.91 14.55 15.07
C LYS A 286 -25.74 14.52 13.55
N LEU A 287 -24.87 13.65 13.05
CA LEU A 287 -24.62 13.48 11.62
C LEU A 287 -25.81 12.83 10.90
N LYS A 288 -26.44 11.80 11.52
CA LYS A 288 -27.66 11.18 10.98
C LYS A 288 -28.82 12.17 10.88
N ARG A 289 -28.99 13.07 11.85
CA ARG A 289 -30.02 14.14 11.80
C ARG A 289 -29.84 15.10 10.63
N LEU A 290 -28.65 15.23 10.04
CA LEU A 290 -28.43 15.97 8.79
C LEU A 290 -28.85 15.20 7.53
N GLY A 291 -29.28 13.94 7.67
CA GLY A 291 -29.63 13.05 6.55
C GLY A 291 -28.50 12.13 6.12
N TRP A 292 -27.46 11.95 6.95
CA TRP A 292 -26.38 11.01 6.65
C TRP A 292 -26.86 9.55 6.82
N ASN A 293 -26.56 8.74 5.82
CA ASN A 293 -26.77 7.29 5.83
C ASN A 293 -25.42 6.60 5.66
N TYR A 294 -25.34 5.33 6.03
CA TYR A 294 -24.12 4.55 5.96
C TYR A 294 -24.40 3.12 5.53
N LYS A 295 -23.40 2.50 4.91
CA LYS A 295 -23.47 1.13 4.40
C LYS A 295 -23.47 0.12 5.55
N PRO A 296 -24.02 -1.09 5.34
CA PRO A 296 -23.79 -2.20 6.24
C PRO A 296 -22.28 -2.48 6.42
N LEU A 297 -21.90 -2.91 7.63
CA LEU A 297 -20.50 -3.24 7.93
C LEU A 297 -19.98 -4.39 7.05
N GLU A 298 -20.81 -5.39 6.79
CA GLU A 298 -20.42 -6.54 5.96
C GLU A 298 -19.99 -6.10 4.56
N ASP A 299 -20.78 -5.23 3.91
CA ASP A 299 -20.45 -4.69 2.58
C ASP A 299 -19.13 -3.92 2.60
N THR A 300 -18.90 -3.13 3.66
CA THR A 300 -17.64 -2.40 3.84
C THR A 300 -16.44 -3.35 3.89
N LEU A 301 -16.55 -4.43 4.69
CA LEU A 301 -15.48 -5.41 4.86
C LEU A 301 -15.23 -6.23 3.58
N VAL A 302 -16.31 -6.62 2.90
CA VAL A 302 -16.27 -7.39 1.65
C VAL A 302 -15.64 -6.57 0.54
N ASP A 303 -16.14 -5.36 0.30
CA ASP A 303 -15.60 -4.46 -0.73
C ASP A 303 -14.12 -4.14 -0.49
N THR A 304 -13.71 -4.02 0.78
CA THR A 304 -12.30 -3.86 1.15
C THR A 304 -11.46 -5.05 0.68
N ILE A 305 -11.88 -6.28 0.99
CA ILE A 305 -11.12 -7.50 0.69
C ILE A 305 -11.12 -7.82 -0.80
N ASP A 306 -12.29 -7.73 -1.45
CA ASP A 306 -12.44 -8.07 -2.86
C ASP A 306 -11.54 -7.17 -3.72
N GLN A 307 -11.52 -5.87 -3.42
CA GLN A 307 -10.66 -4.96 -4.16
C GLN A 307 -9.17 -5.22 -3.91
N TYR A 308 -8.78 -5.66 -2.71
CA TYR A 308 -7.40 -6.12 -2.50
C TYR A 308 -7.04 -7.35 -3.31
N GLN A 309 -7.99 -8.27 -3.49
CA GLN A 309 -7.78 -9.42 -4.35
C GLN A 309 -7.60 -9.00 -5.81
N GLU A 310 -8.40 -8.06 -6.29
CA GLU A 310 -8.33 -7.51 -7.65
C GLU A 310 -7.05 -6.71 -7.90
N ALA A 311 -6.72 -5.76 -7.02
CA ALA A 311 -5.46 -5.01 -7.08
C ALA A 311 -4.26 -5.97 -7.03
N GLY A 312 -4.41 -7.06 -6.29
CA GLY A 312 -3.46 -8.13 -6.19
C GLY A 312 -3.47 -9.14 -7.36
N ALA A 313 -4.45 -9.17 -8.26
CA ALA A 313 -4.47 -10.12 -9.37
C ALA A 313 -3.31 -9.87 -10.37
N GLY A 314 -2.67 -8.69 -10.33
CA GLY A 314 -1.44 -8.36 -11.06
C GLY A 314 -0.13 -8.62 -10.31
N ARG A 315 -0.13 -9.48 -9.26
CA ARG A 315 0.98 -9.69 -8.30
C ARG A 315 2.22 -10.44 -8.82
N TYR A 316 2.10 -11.26 -9.86
CA TYR A 316 3.21 -12.05 -10.40
C TYR A 316 3.42 -11.68 -11.87
N VAL A 317 4.68 -11.65 -12.33
CA VAL A 317 5.00 -11.45 -13.76
C VAL A 317 4.17 -12.40 -14.63
N GLY A 318 4.00 -13.65 -14.19
CA GLY A 318 3.11 -14.62 -14.84
C GLY A 318 1.65 -14.18 -14.88
N SER A 319 1.06 -13.70 -13.78
CA SER A 319 -0.34 -13.23 -13.78
C SER A 319 -0.54 -11.98 -14.64
N TRP A 320 0.42 -11.06 -14.66
CA TRP A 320 0.35 -9.87 -15.50
C TRP A 320 0.46 -10.24 -16.98
N LEU A 321 1.37 -11.14 -17.32
CA LEU A 321 1.51 -11.64 -18.67
C LEU A 321 0.24 -12.35 -19.15
N VAL A 322 -0.38 -13.18 -18.31
CA VAL A 322 -1.69 -13.78 -18.60
C VAL A 322 -2.72 -12.70 -18.89
N LYS A 323 -2.84 -11.69 -18.01
CA LYS A 323 -3.76 -10.55 -18.22
C LYS A 323 -3.49 -9.82 -19.55
N PHE A 324 -2.23 -9.56 -19.86
CA PHE A 324 -1.81 -8.88 -21.08
C PHE A 324 -2.18 -9.70 -22.32
N LEU A 325 -1.85 -11.00 -22.35
CA LEU A 325 -2.16 -11.88 -23.47
C LEU A 325 -3.67 -12.03 -23.69
N LEU A 326 -4.46 -12.17 -22.62
CA LEU A 326 -5.92 -12.17 -22.70
C LEU A 326 -6.47 -10.87 -23.30
N SER A 327 -5.91 -9.71 -22.91
CA SER A 327 -6.29 -8.41 -23.49
C SER A 327 -5.96 -8.27 -24.98
N LYS A 328 -5.03 -9.09 -25.49
CA LYS A 328 -4.63 -9.18 -26.90
C LYS A 328 -5.34 -10.31 -27.64
N GLU A 329 -6.41 -10.86 -27.05
CA GLU A 329 -7.28 -11.89 -27.63
C GLU A 329 -6.66 -13.29 -27.75
N TYR A 330 -5.48 -13.54 -27.16
CA TYR A 330 -4.87 -14.88 -27.17
C TYR A 330 -5.63 -15.85 -26.25
N ILE A 331 -5.63 -17.13 -26.64
CA ILE A 331 -5.96 -18.25 -25.73
C ILE A 331 -4.68 -18.55 -24.93
N VAL A 332 -4.78 -18.54 -23.61
CA VAL A 332 -3.64 -18.68 -22.70
C VAL A 332 -3.70 -20.01 -21.97
N HIS A 333 -2.67 -20.84 -22.16
CA HIS A 333 -2.46 -22.05 -21.36
C HIS A 333 -1.57 -21.70 -20.16
N GLY A 334 -2.15 -21.65 -18.96
CA GLY A 334 -1.43 -21.37 -17.72
C GLY A 334 -1.05 -22.66 -16.99
N THR A 335 0.24 -22.89 -16.73
CA THR A 335 0.69 -24.05 -15.93
C THR A 335 0.74 -23.70 -14.45
N VAL A 336 0.12 -24.51 -13.61
CA VAL A 336 0.11 -24.38 -12.14
C VAL A 336 0.29 -25.73 -11.47
N ARG A 337 0.73 -25.76 -10.21
CA ARG A 337 0.91 -27.04 -9.48
C ARG A 337 -0.41 -27.75 -9.19
N GLU A 338 -1.47 -26.99 -8.99
CA GLU A 338 -2.83 -27.50 -8.76
C GLU A 338 -3.85 -26.46 -9.26
N PRO A 339 -4.57 -26.71 -10.37
CA PRO A 339 -5.52 -25.76 -10.95
C PRO A 339 -6.60 -25.27 -9.98
N ALA A 340 -7.09 -26.16 -9.11
CA ALA A 340 -8.11 -25.84 -8.12
C ALA A 340 -7.58 -25.10 -6.87
N ASP A 341 -6.27 -24.84 -6.77
CA ASP A 341 -5.71 -24.10 -5.63
C ASP A 341 -6.27 -22.67 -5.59
N VAL A 342 -6.77 -22.26 -4.42
CA VAL A 342 -7.31 -20.92 -4.16
C VAL A 342 -6.35 -19.80 -4.55
N LYS A 343 -5.04 -20.07 -4.53
CA LYS A 343 -4.00 -19.13 -4.98
C LYS A 343 -4.09 -18.76 -6.46
N ASN A 344 -4.83 -19.53 -7.27
CA ASN A 344 -5.03 -19.27 -8.69
C ASN A 344 -6.36 -18.57 -8.99
N ALA A 345 -7.24 -18.42 -8.00
CA ALA A 345 -8.59 -17.86 -8.20
C ALA A 345 -8.57 -16.44 -8.79
N HIS A 346 -7.52 -15.65 -8.53
CA HIS A 346 -7.36 -14.32 -9.11
C HIS A 346 -7.15 -14.33 -10.62
N LEU A 347 -6.63 -15.43 -11.20
CA LEU A 347 -6.44 -15.56 -12.65
C LEU A 347 -7.79 -15.72 -13.35
N MET A 348 -8.72 -16.47 -12.76
CA MET A 348 -10.06 -16.68 -13.30
C MET A 348 -10.95 -15.44 -13.20
N LYS A 349 -10.61 -14.49 -12.33
CA LYS A 349 -11.28 -13.18 -12.22
C LYS A 349 -10.79 -12.16 -13.27
N LEU A 350 -9.79 -12.50 -14.09
CA LEU A 350 -9.31 -11.59 -15.14
C LEU A 350 -10.34 -11.47 -16.28
N ASP A 351 -10.41 -10.29 -16.89
CA ASP A 351 -11.23 -10.07 -18.08
C ASP A 351 -10.89 -11.10 -19.17
N LYS A 352 -11.93 -11.72 -19.74
CA LYS A 352 -11.86 -12.80 -20.76
C LYS A 352 -11.24 -14.13 -20.29
N ALA A 353 -10.90 -14.28 -19.01
CA ALA A 353 -10.31 -15.53 -18.52
C ALA A 353 -11.27 -16.72 -18.63
N ALA A 354 -12.57 -16.52 -18.36
CA ALA A 354 -13.56 -17.59 -18.44
C ALA A 354 -13.61 -18.27 -19.83
N ASP A 355 -13.36 -17.51 -20.89
CA ASP A 355 -13.44 -17.99 -22.27
C ASP A 355 -12.08 -18.39 -22.85
N LYS A 356 -10.98 -17.80 -22.34
CA LYS A 356 -9.66 -17.87 -22.99
C LYS A 356 -8.51 -18.33 -22.10
N LEU A 357 -8.71 -18.55 -20.79
CA LEU A 357 -7.67 -19.07 -19.89
C LEU A 357 -7.94 -20.54 -19.56
N LEU A 358 -6.98 -21.39 -19.90
CA LEU A 358 -6.98 -22.80 -19.54
C LEU A 358 -5.85 -23.08 -18.55
N LEU A 359 -6.18 -23.53 -17.33
CA LEU A 359 -5.17 -23.89 -16.32
C LEU A 359 -4.85 -25.39 -16.38
N PHE A 360 -3.58 -25.70 -16.59
CA PHE A 360 -3.05 -27.05 -16.62
C PHE A 360 -2.25 -27.36 -15.35
N LYS A 361 -2.46 -28.55 -14.80
CA LYS A 361 -1.61 -29.09 -13.75
C LYS A 361 -0.28 -29.54 -14.36
N ALA A 362 0.82 -28.85 -14.03
CA ALA A 362 2.13 -29.21 -14.56
C ALA A 362 3.28 -28.90 -13.59
N SER A 363 4.35 -29.68 -13.70
CA SER A 363 5.59 -29.52 -12.95
C SER A 363 6.75 -29.31 -13.92
N LEU A 364 7.68 -28.39 -13.61
CA LEU A 364 8.87 -28.18 -14.42
C LEU A 364 9.79 -29.41 -14.50
N GLN A 365 9.59 -30.38 -13.62
CA GLN A 365 10.37 -31.62 -13.56
C GLN A 365 9.66 -32.79 -14.24
N ASP A 366 8.46 -32.59 -14.77
CA ASP A 366 7.64 -33.62 -15.39
C ASP A 366 7.35 -33.26 -16.86
N TYR A 367 8.09 -33.92 -17.75
CA TYR A 367 8.05 -33.68 -19.19
C TYR A 367 6.66 -33.88 -19.78
N ASP A 368 5.95 -34.95 -19.41
CA ASP A 368 4.66 -35.29 -20.00
C ASP A 368 3.60 -34.24 -19.61
N SER A 369 3.66 -33.76 -18.36
CA SER A 369 2.78 -32.69 -17.89
C SER A 369 3.00 -31.36 -18.63
N LEU A 370 4.25 -31.02 -18.94
CA LEU A 370 4.60 -29.82 -19.70
C LEU A 370 4.18 -29.96 -21.16
N LEU A 371 4.46 -31.12 -21.77
CA LEU A 371 4.10 -31.40 -23.15
C LEU A 371 2.59 -31.31 -23.35
N ALA A 372 1.80 -31.84 -22.41
CA ALA A 372 0.34 -31.74 -22.46
C ALA A 372 -0.14 -30.28 -22.41
N ALA A 373 0.52 -29.43 -21.60
CA ALA A 373 0.15 -28.03 -21.45
C ALA A 373 0.54 -27.16 -22.66
N ILE A 374 1.67 -27.44 -23.33
CA ILE A 374 2.15 -26.64 -24.47
C ILE A 374 1.65 -27.13 -25.82
N LYS A 375 1.06 -28.33 -25.90
CA LYS A 375 0.59 -28.90 -27.16
C LYS A 375 -0.47 -28.00 -27.80
N GLY A 376 -0.20 -27.55 -29.03
CA GLY A 376 -1.07 -26.65 -29.79
C GLY A 376 -0.84 -25.15 -29.53
N CYS A 377 0.08 -24.78 -28.63
CA CYS A 377 0.48 -23.39 -28.42
C CYS A 377 1.38 -22.90 -29.55
N SER A 378 1.13 -21.67 -30.02
CA SER A 378 1.98 -20.99 -31.01
C SER A 378 3.24 -20.36 -30.42
N GLY A 379 3.36 -20.33 -29.10
CA GLY A 379 4.51 -19.78 -28.36
C GLY A 379 4.40 -20.09 -26.87
N VAL A 380 5.52 -20.05 -26.15
CA VAL A 380 5.60 -20.38 -24.73
C VAL A 380 6.36 -19.30 -23.97
N PHE A 381 5.78 -18.86 -22.86
CA PHE A 381 6.45 -17.96 -21.92
C PHE A 381 6.84 -18.71 -20.66
N HIS A 382 8.14 -18.84 -20.40
CA HIS A 382 8.65 -19.50 -19.21
C HIS A 382 8.98 -18.48 -18.11
N VAL A 383 8.12 -18.41 -17.08
CA VAL A 383 8.21 -17.41 -15.99
C VAL A 383 8.37 -18.04 -14.60
N ALA A 384 8.52 -19.36 -14.51
CA ALA A 384 8.56 -20.10 -13.25
C ALA A 384 9.96 -20.13 -12.61
N TYR A 385 10.02 -20.22 -11.28
CA TYR A 385 11.26 -20.39 -10.51
C TYR A 385 11.05 -21.31 -9.30
N PRO A 386 11.92 -22.31 -9.07
CA PRO A 386 11.94 -23.07 -7.82
C PRO A 386 12.69 -22.29 -6.73
N VAL A 387 12.02 -21.96 -5.62
CA VAL A 387 12.68 -21.37 -4.44
C VAL A 387 13.42 -22.49 -3.68
N PRO A 388 14.75 -22.41 -3.46
CA PRO A 388 15.44 -23.41 -2.66
C PRO A 388 15.08 -23.27 -1.18
N THR A 389 14.64 -24.34 -0.54
CA THR A 389 14.35 -24.40 0.90
C THR A 389 15.43 -25.23 1.61
N GLY A 390 16.53 -24.60 2.04
CA GLY A 390 17.55 -25.26 2.85
C GLY A 390 18.70 -24.33 3.27
N THR A 391 19.17 -24.45 4.52
CA THR A 391 20.37 -23.79 5.05
C THR A 391 21.57 -24.74 4.97
N LEU A 392 22.64 -24.35 4.26
CA LEU A 392 23.91 -25.08 4.16
C LEU A 392 25.01 -24.42 5.00
N THR A 393 25.96 -25.22 5.49
CA THR A 393 27.10 -24.76 6.31
C THR A 393 28.21 -24.11 5.45
N ALA A 394 29.14 -23.38 6.09
CA ALA A 394 30.09 -22.50 5.40
C ALA A 394 31.08 -23.22 4.45
N ASP A 395 31.48 -24.45 4.76
CA ASP A 395 32.42 -25.23 3.93
C ASP A 395 31.79 -25.78 2.65
N GLU A 396 30.48 -26.01 2.66
CA GLU A 396 29.74 -26.55 1.52
C GLU A 396 29.41 -25.48 0.47
N LYS A 397 29.35 -24.19 0.87
CA LYS A 397 28.91 -23.08 0.02
C LYS A 397 29.80 -22.84 -1.20
N ASN A 398 31.11 -23.06 -1.09
CA ASN A 398 32.09 -22.68 -2.13
C ASN A 398 32.73 -23.88 -2.84
N ALA A 399 32.32 -25.11 -2.51
CA ALA A 399 32.89 -26.34 -3.06
C ALA A 399 32.73 -26.46 -4.60
N HIS A 400 31.72 -25.79 -5.17
CA HIS A 400 31.44 -25.79 -6.61
C HIS A 400 32.39 -24.88 -7.41
N LEU A 401 32.90 -23.78 -6.82
CA LEU A 401 33.85 -22.88 -7.49
C LEU A 401 35.19 -23.55 -7.77
N LYS A 402 35.58 -24.50 -6.91
CA LYS A 402 36.78 -25.34 -7.09
C LYS A 402 36.62 -26.38 -8.20
N LYS A 403 35.41 -26.57 -8.74
CA LYS A 403 35.12 -27.50 -9.85
C LYS A 403 35.09 -26.81 -11.21
N LEU A 404 35.24 -25.48 -11.27
CA LEU A 404 35.32 -24.73 -12.53
C LEU A 404 36.65 -25.03 -13.24
N GLU A 405 36.60 -25.09 -14.57
CA GLU A 405 37.78 -25.37 -15.40
C GLU A 405 38.87 -24.31 -15.16
N LYS A 406 40.12 -24.75 -14.91
CA LYS A 406 41.28 -23.91 -14.53
C LYS A 406 41.17 -23.12 -13.21
N ALA A 407 40.17 -23.41 -12.37
CA ALA A 407 40.02 -22.75 -11.06
C ALA A 407 41.22 -22.98 -10.13
N ALA A 408 41.83 -24.17 -10.17
CA ALA A 408 43.01 -24.49 -9.35
C ALA A 408 44.23 -23.59 -9.65
N GLU A 409 44.29 -22.99 -10.85
CA GLU A 409 45.42 -22.17 -11.31
C GLU A 409 45.13 -20.67 -11.19
N ASN A 410 43.85 -20.26 -11.26
CA ASN A 410 43.47 -18.86 -11.47
C ASN A 410 42.50 -18.31 -10.42
N LEU A 411 41.94 -19.14 -9.54
CA LEU A 411 40.96 -18.73 -8.53
C LEU A 411 41.59 -18.71 -7.13
N LEU A 412 41.69 -17.52 -6.54
CA LEU A 412 42.03 -17.32 -5.14
C LEU A 412 40.80 -16.81 -4.38
N LEU A 413 40.47 -17.47 -3.27
CA LEU A 413 39.33 -17.12 -2.42
C LEU A 413 39.83 -16.51 -1.11
N PHE A 414 39.39 -15.30 -0.80
CA PHE A 414 39.75 -14.58 0.42
C PHE A 414 38.51 -14.24 1.25
N LYS A 415 38.68 -14.23 2.57
CA LYS A 415 37.67 -13.76 3.52
C LYS A 415 38.09 -12.37 3.98
N ALA A 416 37.29 -11.36 3.70
CA ALA A 416 37.52 -9.98 4.12
C ALA A 416 36.28 -9.41 4.82
N ASP A 417 36.49 -8.54 5.80
CA ASP A 417 35.42 -7.79 6.46
C ASP A 417 35.17 -6.48 5.68
N LEU A 418 33.91 -6.18 5.37
CA LEU A 418 33.53 -5.01 4.55
C LEU A 418 33.70 -3.68 5.26
N LEU A 419 33.79 -3.71 6.59
CA LEU A 419 33.95 -2.51 7.41
C LEU A 419 35.43 -2.18 7.64
N ASP A 420 36.35 -3.06 7.24
CA ASP A 420 37.80 -2.88 7.34
C ASP A 420 38.39 -2.57 5.96
N TYR A 421 38.56 -1.27 5.70
CA TYR A 421 39.01 -0.73 4.42
C TYR A 421 40.41 -1.21 4.01
N ASP A 422 41.33 -1.39 4.96
CA ASP A 422 42.71 -1.78 4.68
C ASP A 422 42.80 -3.28 4.36
N SER A 423 41.98 -4.11 5.03
CA SER A 423 41.80 -5.52 4.70
C SER A 423 41.24 -5.70 3.27
N LEU A 424 40.30 -4.83 2.88
CA LEU A 424 39.67 -4.86 1.57
C LEU A 424 40.62 -4.41 0.46
N CYS A 425 41.40 -3.34 0.70
CA CYS A 425 42.44 -2.87 -0.22
C CYS A 425 43.52 -3.94 -0.43
N SER A 426 43.98 -4.57 0.64
CA SER A 426 44.97 -5.67 0.57
C SER A 426 44.43 -6.90 -0.18
N ALA A 427 43.12 -7.18 -0.07
CA ALA A 427 42.50 -8.33 -0.73
C ALA A 427 42.28 -8.15 -2.24
N ILE A 428 42.25 -6.91 -2.75
CA ILE A 428 42.01 -6.60 -4.18
C ILE A 428 43.25 -6.09 -4.91
N GLU A 429 44.36 -5.86 -4.20
CA GLU A 429 45.62 -5.38 -4.76
C GLU A 429 46.15 -6.37 -5.82
N GLY A 430 46.44 -5.86 -7.03
CA GLY A 430 46.90 -6.68 -8.17
C GLY A 430 45.80 -7.50 -8.89
N CYS A 431 44.52 -7.21 -8.67
CA CYS A 431 43.40 -7.80 -9.41
C CYS A 431 43.06 -6.98 -10.68
N GLY A 432 42.78 -7.66 -11.81
CA GLY A 432 42.37 -7.01 -13.07
C GLY A 432 40.89 -6.60 -13.14
N GLY A 433 40.13 -6.90 -12.08
CA GLY A 433 38.70 -6.58 -11.92
C GLY A 433 38.17 -7.17 -10.62
N VAL A 434 37.14 -6.54 -10.03
CA VAL A 434 36.51 -6.95 -8.77
C VAL A 434 34.99 -7.07 -8.98
N PHE A 435 34.40 -8.22 -8.62
CA PHE A 435 32.95 -8.43 -8.65
C PHE A 435 32.41 -8.74 -7.25
N HIS A 436 31.19 -8.27 -7.00
CA HIS A 436 30.49 -8.34 -5.71
C HIS A 436 29.41 -9.41 -5.74
N VAL A 437 29.46 -10.39 -4.83
CA VAL A 437 28.44 -11.47 -4.74
C VAL A 437 27.78 -11.49 -3.36
N VAL A 438 26.61 -10.86 -3.26
CA VAL A 438 25.67 -10.95 -2.11
C VAL A 438 25.05 -12.35 -2.12
N PRO A 439 24.68 -12.98 -0.98
CA PRO A 439 24.44 -14.42 -0.95
C PRO A 439 23.09 -14.76 -1.57
N PHE A 440 23.10 -14.99 -2.89
CA PHE A 440 22.18 -15.87 -3.62
C PHE A 440 22.82 -16.30 -4.96
N GLY A 441 24.08 -16.78 -4.91
CA GLY A 441 24.84 -17.23 -6.08
C GLY A 441 24.09 -18.20 -7.00
N TRP A 442 23.13 -18.98 -6.48
CA TRP A 442 22.34 -19.91 -7.29
C TRP A 442 21.25 -19.25 -8.15
N TYR A 443 20.69 -18.08 -7.81
CA TYR A 443 19.64 -17.46 -8.64
C TYR A 443 20.23 -16.92 -9.93
N SER A 444 21.27 -16.09 -9.82
CA SER A 444 21.97 -15.53 -10.97
C SER A 444 22.66 -16.64 -11.77
N LEU A 445 23.33 -17.59 -11.11
CA LEU A 445 23.94 -18.72 -11.80
C LEU A 445 22.92 -19.62 -12.49
N ALA A 446 21.81 -19.99 -11.83
CA ALA A 446 20.78 -20.84 -12.46
C ALA A 446 20.08 -20.12 -13.62
N LYS A 447 19.87 -18.80 -13.53
CA LYS A 447 19.32 -18.01 -14.64
C LYS A 447 20.29 -17.95 -15.81
N THR A 448 21.57 -17.69 -15.55
CA THR A 448 22.62 -17.68 -16.59
C THR A 448 22.84 -19.07 -17.21
N MET A 449 22.83 -20.14 -16.41
CA MET A 449 22.96 -21.51 -16.91
C MET A 449 21.73 -21.94 -17.72
N ALA A 450 20.51 -21.64 -17.24
CA ALA A 450 19.29 -21.95 -17.96
C ALA A 450 19.19 -21.16 -19.28
N GLU A 451 19.62 -19.91 -19.28
CA GLU A 451 19.72 -19.07 -20.49
C GLU A 451 20.74 -19.63 -21.47
N SER A 452 21.95 -19.96 -21.01
CA SER A 452 22.99 -20.57 -21.83
C SER A 452 22.54 -21.89 -22.47
N GLU A 453 21.93 -22.78 -21.69
CA GLU A 453 21.43 -24.06 -22.19
C GLU A 453 20.27 -23.86 -23.18
N ALA A 454 19.36 -22.91 -22.91
CA ALA A 454 18.28 -22.58 -23.82
C ALA A 454 18.79 -22.07 -25.18
N PHE A 455 19.81 -21.21 -25.19
CA PHE A 455 20.42 -20.73 -26.44
C PHE A 455 21.18 -21.82 -27.19
N GLU A 456 21.92 -22.70 -26.49
CA GLU A 456 22.60 -23.82 -27.13
C GLU A 456 21.62 -24.83 -27.72
N TYR A 457 20.53 -25.12 -27.02
CA TYR A 457 19.46 -25.97 -27.54
C TYR A 457 18.75 -25.34 -28.74
N ALA A 458 18.46 -24.03 -28.67
CA ALA A 458 17.86 -23.26 -29.76
C ALA A 458 18.67 -23.35 -31.06
N LYS A 459 19.99 -23.16 -30.99
CA LYS A 459 20.91 -23.28 -32.14
C LYS A 459 20.85 -24.65 -32.82
N ARG A 460 20.65 -25.73 -32.04
CA ARG A 460 20.64 -27.11 -32.56
C ARG A 460 19.26 -27.54 -33.07
N SER A 461 18.20 -26.99 -32.49
CA SER A 461 16.82 -27.37 -32.79
C SER A 461 16.13 -26.46 -33.81
N GLY A 462 16.67 -25.28 -34.09
CA GLY A 462 16.03 -24.26 -34.92
C GLY A 462 14.90 -23.51 -34.20
N LEU A 463 14.76 -23.66 -32.87
CA LEU A 463 13.78 -22.95 -32.06
C LEU A 463 14.21 -21.49 -31.87
N GLU A 464 13.31 -20.54 -32.10
CA GLU A 464 13.56 -19.13 -31.79
C GLU A 464 13.35 -18.88 -30.28
N VAL A 465 14.39 -18.46 -29.58
CA VAL A 465 14.37 -18.19 -28.14
C VAL A 465 14.77 -16.74 -27.90
N VAL A 466 13.93 -16.02 -27.16
CA VAL A 466 14.19 -14.65 -26.71
C VAL A 466 14.19 -14.64 -25.19
N THR A 467 15.27 -14.15 -24.58
CA THR A 467 15.37 -13.97 -23.14
C THR A 467 15.11 -12.52 -22.75
N ILE A 468 14.33 -12.34 -21.69
CA ILE A 468 14.06 -11.04 -21.10
C ILE A 468 14.49 -11.13 -19.64
N CYS A 469 15.50 -10.35 -19.27
CA CYS A 469 16.01 -10.24 -17.91
C CYS A 469 15.45 -8.96 -17.27
N PRO A 470 14.27 -8.99 -16.64
CA PRO A 470 13.77 -7.83 -15.93
C PRO A 470 14.72 -7.48 -14.79
N SER A 471 14.97 -6.18 -14.60
CA SER A 471 15.63 -5.66 -13.40
C SER A 471 14.75 -5.89 -12.16
N TRP A 472 15.12 -5.31 -11.02
CA TRP A 472 14.35 -5.48 -9.77
C TRP A 472 12.90 -4.99 -9.94
N VAL A 473 11.95 -5.93 -9.92
CA VAL A 473 10.51 -5.62 -10.03
C VAL A 473 9.95 -5.34 -8.64
N PHE A 474 9.75 -4.06 -8.32
CA PHE A 474 9.14 -3.61 -7.07
C PHE A 474 7.69 -3.15 -7.29
N ARG A 475 6.77 -3.57 -6.42
CA ARG A 475 5.40 -3.01 -6.30
C ARG A 475 4.94 -3.04 -4.84
N PRO A 476 3.98 -2.19 -4.41
CA PRO A 476 3.55 -2.11 -3.01
C PRO A 476 3.04 -3.46 -2.49
N LEU A 477 3.54 -3.86 -1.32
CA LEU A 477 3.21 -5.10 -0.60
C LEU A 477 1.80 -5.01 -0.01
N ILE A 478 0.77 -5.23 -0.83
CA ILE A 478 -0.63 -5.22 -0.40
C ILE A 478 -1.11 -6.68 -0.32
N LEU A 479 -1.39 -7.14 0.92
CA LEU A 479 -1.92 -8.46 1.28
C LEU A 479 -1.18 -9.62 0.59
N GLN A 480 -0.08 -10.06 1.19
CA GLN A 480 0.58 -11.31 0.82
C GLN A 480 0.61 -12.27 2.01
N PRO A 481 0.32 -13.57 1.78
CA PRO A 481 0.76 -14.64 2.68
C PRO A 481 2.29 -14.84 2.66
N SER A 482 2.98 -14.38 1.60
CA SER A 482 4.43 -14.57 1.40
C SER A 482 5.08 -13.46 0.58
N ILE A 483 6.19 -12.88 1.07
CA ILE A 483 7.01 -11.85 0.42
C ILE A 483 7.67 -12.42 -0.85
N ASN A 484 7.70 -11.67 -1.96
CA ASN A 484 8.46 -12.08 -3.15
C ASN A 484 9.98 -11.98 -2.92
N ALA A 485 10.79 -12.71 -3.69
CA ALA A 485 12.24 -12.81 -3.46
C ALA A 485 12.98 -11.45 -3.51
N ALA A 486 12.58 -10.55 -4.42
CA ALA A 486 13.20 -9.22 -4.57
C ALA A 486 12.92 -8.32 -3.35
N SER A 487 11.68 -8.33 -2.84
CA SER A 487 11.30 -7.60 -1.64
C SER A 487 11.90 -8.20 -0.37
N LEU A 488 12.04 -9.53 -0.29
CA LEU A 488 12.70 -10.21 0.83
C LEU A 488 14.19 -9.83 0.89
N LEU A 489 14.87 -9.80 -0.26
CA LEU A 489 16.28 -9.44 -0.37
C LEU A 489 16.54 -7.99 0.03
N PHE A 490 15.68 -7.05 -0.39
CA PHE A 490 15.75 -5.65 0.04
C PHE A 490 15.63 -5.52 1.57
N VAL A 491 14.71 -6.26 2.19
CA VAL A 491 14.53 -6.28 3.65
C VAL A 491 15.73 -6.90 4.37
N MET A 492 16.36 -7.94 3.81
CA MET A 492 17.54 -8.58 4.41
C MET A 492 18.79 -7.68 4.33
N LEU A 493 18.95 -6.95 3.22
CA LEU A 493 20.02 -5.96 3.04
C LEU A 493 19.87 -4.79 4.03
N LEU A 494 18.66 -4.25 4.17
CA LEU A 494 18.39 -3.19 5.16
C LEU A 494 18.60 -3.63 6.61
N LYS A 495 18.54 -4.93 6.88
CA LYS A 495 18.73 -5.52 8.22
C LYS A 495 20.16 -6.00 8.49
N GLY A 496 21.11 -5.82 7.56
CA GLY A 496 22.50 -6.23 7.73
C GLY A 496 22.73 -7.74 7.83
N LEU A 497 21.79 -8.57 7.36
CA LEU A 497 21.81 -10.03 7.50
C LEU A 497 22.51 -10.76 6.33
N GLY A 498 23.37 -10.08 5.54
CA GLY A 498 24.06 -10.64 4.37
C GLY A 498 25.59 -10.57 4.47
N GLN A 499 26.31 -11.57 3.95
CA GLN A 499 27.79 -11.64 3.85
C GLN A 499 28.25 -11.62 2.39
N LEU A 500 29.48 -11.14 2.13
CA LEU A 500 30.05 -10.91 0.79
C LEU A 500 31.34 -11.68 0.52
N TYR A 501 31.56 -12.07 -0.76
CA TYR A 501 32.74 -12.80 -1.22
C TYR A 501 33.30 -12.21 -2.53
N PHE A 502 34.62 -12.29 -2.71
CA PHE A 502 35.37 -11.78 -3.88
C PHE A 502 36.06 -12.92 -4.66
N CYS A 503 36.20 -12.81 -6.00
CA CYS A 503 36.89 -13.78 -6.87
C CYS A 503 37.69 -13.08 -7.99
N LYS A 504 38.84 -13.66 -8.39
CA LYS A 504 39.72 -13.19 -9.48
C LYS A 504 39.52 -14.05 -10.74
N PHE A 505 39.45 -13.43 -11.92
CA PHE A 505 39.61 -14.08 -13.23
C PHE A 505 40.78 -13.42 -13.96
N VAL A 506 41.69 -14.22 -14.53
CA VAL A 506 42.75 -13.72 -15.41
C VAL A 506 42.47 -14.26 -16.82
N ASN A 507 42.19 -13.33 -17.73
CA ASN A 507 42.13 -13.47 -19.19
C ASN A 507 41.00 -14.31 -19.83
N LEU A 508 39.92 -13.62 -20.21
CA LEU A 508 39.03 -14.02 -21.32
C LEU A 508 38.83 -12.83 -22.28
N CYS A 509 39.92 -12.13 -22.63
CA CYS A 509 39.91 -11.26 -23.80
C CYS A 509 40.13 -12.14 -25.05
N ASN A 510 39.04 -12.65 -25.63
CA ASN A 510 38.85 -12.89 -27.07
C ASN A 510 37.52 -13.62 -27.33
N ALA A 511 36.40 -12.90 -27.20
CA ALA A 511 35.18 -13.22 -27.94
C ALA A 511 34.43 -11.90 -28.19
N PRO A 512 34.25 -11.46 -29.45
CA PRO A 512 33.56 -10.23 -29.77
C PRO A 512 32.04 -10.45 -29.58
N HIS A 513 31.34 -9.39 -29.19
CA HIS A 513 29.89 -9.27 -29.04
C HIS A 513 29.33 -9.61 -27.65
N VAL A 514 29.53 -8.68 -26.72
CA VAL A 514 28.55 -8.41 -25.65
C VAL A 514 28.23 -6.92 -25.73
N ALA A 515 27.01 -6.60 -26.16
CA ALA A 515 26.38 -5.30 -25.93
C ALA A 515 25.30 -5.48 -24.86
N VAL A 516 25.22 -4.45 -24.01
CA VAL A 516 24.58 -4.35 -22.69
C VAL A 516 23.16 -4.87 -22.60
#